data_AF-A0A8S4A7I5-F1
#
_entry.id   AF-A0A8S4A7I5-F1
#
_cell.length_a   1.000
_cell.length_b   1.000
_cell.length_c   1.000
_cell.angle_alpha   90.00
_cell.angle_beta   90.00
_cell.angle_gamma   90.00
#
_symmetry.space_group_name_H-M   'P 1'
#
loop_
_entity.id
_entity.type
_entity.pdbx_description
1 polymer ?
#
loop_
_entity_poly.entity_id
_entity_poly.type
_entity_poly.pdbx_seq_one_letter_code
_entity_poly.pdbx_strand_id
1 'polypeptide(L)'
;KMLTDYITETADRINSKSEARVINLAAPENRPDESFFGKLDSSLKKNTAFIRKLRNLTESQKISLSKELLGLNLTKYIGEVAGAIIDAKMKMSDVQCAIHICSLLHQRYADFSHSLIDMFNKYLLSKKDEKISNASKYRVDLRFLGELIAYGVFTAKEGLPVLANQLSILVNSDRDEHNYLPIIISFCKHCGDDYTGILPRRFRLLSEIYGMEIPKSQLLHPDRQKGCRNLLKDYFNSVVKHVTSSHKELKSMERQNRKIMQSKGEISTERKEAFEQACSAFQKLSSSAAVLADLLDEDLPEFPQEELNDDGSNVFDIFNPMKDAEFQYDGDKTLFEDDDTRCFYETLPDLRAFIPGILYRDSENVTSKDDLKNADTGLEE
;
A
#
# COMPACT_ATOMS: atom_id res chain seq x y z
N LYS A 1 -18.50 -8.29 4.77
CA LYS A 1 -18.33 -7.26 3.73
C LYS A 1 -16.88 -7.19 3.25
N MET A 2 -15.93 -6.71 4.06
CA MET A 2 -14.51 -6.62 3.66
C MET A 2 -13.87 -7.90 3.10
N LEU A 3 -14.05 -9.06 3.74
CA LEU A 3 -13.55 -10.34 3.22
C LEU A 3 -14.25 -10.75 1.92
N THR A 4 -15.56 -10.56 1.83
CA THR A 4 -16.36 -10.85 0.63
C THR A 4 -15.92 -10.00 -0.56
N ASP A 5 -15.70 -8.71 -0.33
CA ASP A 5 -15.21 -7.78 -1.35
C ASP A 5 -13.82 -8.23 -1.84
N TYR A 6 -12.92 -8.58 -0.92
CA TYR A 6 -11.60 -9.08 -1.26
C TYR A 6 -11.61 -10.41 -2.04
N ILE A 7 -12.49 -11.34 -1.68
CA ILE A 7 -12.69 -12.60 -2.42
C ILE A 7 -13.15 -12.31 -3.84
N THR A 8 -14.13 -11.41 -4.00
CA THR A 8 -14.69 -11.02 -5.30
C THR A 8 -13.62 -10.35 -6.17
N GLU A 9 -12.93 -9.34 -5.65
CA GLU A 9 -11.85 -8.65 -6.37
C GLU A 9 -10.69 -9.58 -6.75
N THR A 10 -10.37 -10.55 -5.89
CA THR A 10 -9.32 -11.54 -6.17
C THR A 10 -9.77 -12.54 -7.24
N ALA A 11 -11.01 -13.01 -7.19
CA ALA A 11 -11.58 -13.87 -8.23
C ALA A 11 -11.60 -13.17 -9.59
N ASP A 12 -12.11 -11.94 -9.64
CA ASP A 12 -12.17 -11.14 -10.88
C ASP A 12 -10.78 -10.90 -11.46
N ARG A 13 -9.80 -10.58 -10.60
CA ARG A 13 -8.40 -10.40 -11.01
C ARG A 13 -7.81 -11.69 -11.59
N ILE A 14 -8.02 -12.83 -10.94
CA ILE A 14 -7.51 -14.14 -11.41
C ILE A 14 -8.16 -14.52 -12.74
N ASN A 15 -9.48 -14.36 -12.86
CA ASN A 15 -10.22 -14.71 -14.08
C ASN A 15 -9.78 -13.83 -15.26
N SER A 16 -9.76 -12.51 -15.08
CA SER A 16 -9.30 -11.56 -16.11
C SER A 16 -7.88 -11.87 -16.58
N LYS A 17 -6.96 -12.17 -15.65
CA LYS A 17 -5.58 -12.58 -15.97
C LYS A 17 -5.56 -13.89 -16.76
N SER A 18 -6.30 -14.90 -16.29
CA SER A 18 -6.35 -16.23 -16.90
C SER A 18 -6.86 -16.20 -18.34
N GLU A 19 -7.98 -15.51 -18.57
CA GLU A 19 -8.59 -15.35 -19.89
C GLU A 19 -7.63 -14.67 -20.87
N ALA A 20 -7.07 -13.52 -20.47
CA ALA A 20 -6.14 -12.79 -21.33
C ALA A 20 -4.84 -13.57 -21.57
N ARG A 21 -4.36 -14.32 -20.56
CA ARG A 21 -3.19 -15.19 -20.68
C ARG A 21 -3.38 -16.27 -21.72
N VAL A 22 -4.53 -16.95 -21.74
CA VAL A 22 -4.83 -17.97 -22.76
C VAL A 22 -4.74 -17.37 -24.17
N ILE A 23 -5.34 -16.19 -24.38
CA ILE A 23 -5.33 -15.51 -25.67
C ILE A 23 -3.90 -15.09 -26.06
N ASN A 24 -3.16 -14.48 -25.14
CA ASN A 24 -1.80 -14.00 -25.41
C ASN A 24 -0.83 -15.16 -25.69
N LEU A 25 -0.92 -16.28 -24.95
CA LEU A 25 -0.07 -17.44 -25.22
C LEU A 25 -0.41 -18.13 -26.56
N ALA A 26 -1.66 -18.08 -26.99
CA ALA A 26 -2.09 -18.58 -28.30
C ALA A 26 -1.82 -17.59 -29.45
N ALA A 27 -1.34 -16.37 -29.15
CA ALA A 27 -1.09 -15.34 -30.15
C ALA A 27 -0.21 -15.80 -31.32
N PRO A 28 0.93 -16.50 -31.12
CA PRO A 28 1.82 -16.88 -32.22
C PRO A 28 1.14 -17.68 -33.33
N GLU A 29 0.13 -18.49 -33.00
CA GLU A 29 -0.62 -19.33 -33.96
C GLU A 29 -1.75 -18.55 -34.65
N ASN A 30 -2.21 -17.45 -34.05
CA ASN A 30 -3.40 -16.71 -34.48
C ASN A 30 -3.08 -15.32 -35.05
N ARG A 31 -1.80 -15.00 -35.29
CA ARG A 31 -1.41 -13.70 -35.84
C ARG A 31 -1.92 -13.55 -37.28
N PRO A 32 -2.36 -12.34 -37.66
CA PRO A 32 -2.80 -12.07 -39.03
C PRO A 32 -1.62 -12.14 -40.02
N ASP A 33 -1.94 -12.46 -41.26
CA ASP A 33 -1.00 -12.50 -42.38
C ASP A 33 -0.73 -11.11 -42.99
N GLU A 34 0.17 -11.02 -43.97
CA GLU A 34 0.50 -9.75 -44.63
C GLU A 34 -0.71 -9.07 -45.29
N SER A 35 -1.68 -9.86 -45.78
CA SER A 35 -2.87 -9.35 -46.48
C SER A 35 -3.76 -8.50 -45.57
N PHE A 36 -3.80 -8.83 -44.28
CA PHE A 36 -4.48 -8.04 -43.26
C PHE A 36 -3.87 -6.64 -43.10
N PHE A 37 -2.53 -6.55 -43.05
CA PHE A 37 -1.82 -5.29 -42.82
C PHE A 37 -1.93 -4.32 -44.00
N GLY A 38 -2.10 -4.82 -45.23
CA GLY A 38 -2.32 -3.99 -46.41
C GLY A 38 -3.58 -3.13 -46.36
N LYS A 39 -4.56 -3.48 -45.52
CA LYS A 39 -5.83 -2.74 -45.34
C LYS A 39 -5.76 -1.65 -44.27
N LEU A 40 -4.69 -1.62 -43.50
CA LEU A 40 -4.53 -0.72 -42.35
C LEU A 40 -3.76 0.56 -42.72
N ASP A 41 -3.97 1.61 -41.94
CA ASP A 41 -3.34 2.90 -42.20
C ASP A 41 -1.85 2.87 -41.83
N SER A 42 -1.01 3.02 -42.86
CA SER A 42 0.46 3.03 -42.73
C SER A 42 1.04 4.45 -42.79
N SER A 43 0.22 5.49 -42.66
CA SER A 43 0.68 6.87 -42.74
C SER A 43 1.59 7.22 -41.57
N LEU A 44 2.76 7.78 -41.88
CA LEU A 44 3.74 8.22 -40.87
C LEU A 44 3.08 9.15 -39.85
N LYS A 45 2.25 10.09 -40.31
CA LYS A 45 1.56 11.06 -39.45
C LYS A 45 0.71 10.39 -38.36
N LYS A 46 -0.11 9.39 -38.71
CA LYS A 46 -0.97 8.73 -37.72
C LYS A 46 -0.18 7.80 -36.80
N ASN A 47 0.76 7.04 -37.35
CA ASN A 47 1.62 6.15 -36.55
C ASN A 47 2.46 6.93 -35.52
N THR A 48 3.14 8.00 -35.94
CA THR A 48 3.89 8.85 -35.01
C THR A 48 2.99 9.55 -33.99
N ALA A 49 1.78 9.96 -34.38
CA ALA A 49 0.82 10.54 -33.43
C ALA A 49 0.37 9.52 -32.37
N PHE A 50 0.10 8.28 -32.76
CA PHE A 50 -0.25 7.19 -31.84
C PHE A 50 0.89 6.90 -30.87
N ILE A 51 2.13 6.78 -31.35
CA ILE A 51 3.33 6.55 -30.51
C ILE A 51 3.48 7.68 -29.46
N ARG A 52 3.23 8.94 -29.83
CA ARG A 52 3.26 10.06 -28.87
C ARG A 52 2.17 9.95 -27.80
N LYS A 53 0.98 9.47 -28.16
CA LYS A 53 -0.12 9.25 -27.20
C LYS A 53 0.25 8.17 -26.19
N LEU A 54 0.90 7.08 -26.61
CA LEU A 54 1.33 6.00 -25.71
C LEU A 54 2.23 6.50 -24.57
N ARG A 55 3.07 7.52 -24.80
CA ARG A 55 3.93 8.10 -23.75
C ARG A 55 3.15 8.75 -22.59
N ASN A 56 1.86 9.04 -22.78
CA ASN A 56 0.99 9.65 -21.78
C ASN A 56 -0.36 8.90 -21.71
N LEU A 57 -0.33 7.58 -21.88
CA LEU A 57 -1.54 6.76 -21.82
C LEU A 57 -2.19 6.84 -20.43
N THR A 58 -3.52 6.82 -20.41
CA THR A 58 -4.33 6.79 -19.19
C THR A 58 -5.45 5.77 -19.29
N GLU A 59 -6.00 5.33 -18.15
CA GLU A 59 -7.13 4.39 -18.14
C GLU A 59 -8.34 4.92 -18.95
N SER A 60 -8.63 6.22 -18.86
CA SER A 60 -9.73 6.86 -19.60
C SER A 60 -9.58 6.80 -21.12
N GLN A 61 -8.37 6.60 -21.63
CA GLN A 61 -8.08 6.53 -23.06
C GLN A 61 -8.15 5.10 -23.62
N LYS A 62 -8.35 4.07 -22.79
CA LYS A 62 -8.30 2.65 -23.17
C LYS A 62 -9.08 2.35 -24.45
N ILE A 63 -10.36 2.70 -24.50
CA ILE A 63 -11.23 2.43 -25.67
C ILE A 63 -10.73 3.16 -26.92
N SER A 64 -10.32 4.42 -26.78
CA SER A 64 -9.84 5.26 -27.89
C SER A 64 -8.53 4.72 -28.47
N LEU A 65 -7.56 4.41 -27.60
CA LEU A 65 -6.27 3.82 -27.98
C LEU A 65 -6.45 2.46 -28.63
N SER A 66 -7.34 1.61 -28.12
CA SER A 66 -7.63 0.32 -28.76
C SER A 66 -8.18 0.49 -30.16
N LYS A 67 -9.14 1.41 -30.36
CA LYS A 67 -9.68 1.68 -31.70
C LYS A 67 -8.61 2.20 -32.67
N GLU A 68 -7.76 3.10 -32.21
CA GLU A 68 -6.66 3.65 -33.02
C GLU A 68 -5.64 2.57 -33.38
N LEU A 69 -5.20 1.76 -32.41
CA LEU A 69 -4.30 0.62 -32.62
C LEU A 69 -4.83 -0.34 -33.68
N LEU A 70 -6.10 -0.75 -33.57
CA LEU A 70 -6.71 -1.74 -34.48
C LEU A 70 -6.74 -1.26 -35.93
N GLY A 71 -6.77 0.06 -36.17
CA GLY A 71 -6.80 0.67 -37.51
C GLY A 71 -5.42 1.02 -38.10
N LEU A 72 -4.33 0.86 -37.34
CA LEU A 72 -2.97 1.24 -37.76
C LEU A 72 -2.12 0.04 -38.14
N ASN A 73 -1.24 0.24 -39.11
CA ASN A 73 -0.16 -0.68 -39.42
C ASN A 73 1.14 -0.24 -38.71
N LEU A 74 1.38 -0.77 -37.51
CA LEU A 74 2.55 -0.46 -36.69
C LEU A 74 3.78 -1.35 -36.98
N THR A 75 3.76 -2.20 -38.03
CA THR A 75 4.84 -3.17 -38.29
C THR A 75 6.23 -2.54 -38.36
N LYS A 76 6.34 -1.33 -38.92
CA LYS A 76 7.62 -0.60 -39.01
C LYS A 76 8.00 0.19 -37.75
N TYR A 77 7.13 0.22 -36.75
CA TYR A 77 7.22 1.11 -35.58
C TYR A 77 7.29 0.37 -34.24
N ILE A 78 7.39 -0.96 -34.24
CA ILE A 78 7.32 -1.79 -33.02
C ILE A 78 8.38 -1.40 -31.98
N GLY A 79 9.62 -1.11 -32.40
CA GLY A 79 10.66 -0.63 -31.50
C GLY A 79 10.34 0.72 -30.86
N GLU A 80 9.79 1.67 -31.62
CA GLU A 80 9.38 2.98 -31.12
C GLU A 80 8.15 2.89 -30.21
N VAL A 81 7.22 1.99 -30.52
CA VAL A 81 6.05 1.68 -29.68
C VAL A 81 6.50 1.10 -28.33
N ALA A 82 7.39 0.11 -28.35
CA ALA A 82 7.96 -0.46 -27.13
C ALA A 82 8.67 0.62 -26.29
N GLY A 83 9.49 1.47 -26.92
CA GLY A 83 10.14 2.58 -26.23
C GLY A 83 9.15 3.59 -25.66
N ALA A 84 8.09 3.94 -26.38
CA ALA A 84 7.05 4.85 -25.89
C ALA A 84 6.27 4.31 -24.69
N ILE A 85 6.05 2.99 -24.63
CA ILE A 85 5.41 2.33 -23.48
C ILE A 85 6.31 2.37 -22.24
N ILE A 86 7.62 2.11 -22.39
CA ILE A 86 8.56 2.19 -21.26
C ILE A 86 8.78 3.64 -20.81
N ASP A 87 8.83 4.59 -21.74
CA ASP A 87 8.93 6.03 -21.44
C ASP A 87 7.66 6.60 -20.80
N ALA A 88 6.56 5.84 -20.80
CA ALA A 88 5.27 6.33 -20.35
C ALA A 88 5.28 6.73 -18.86
N LYS A 89 4.68 7.88 -18.58
CA LYS A 89 4.48 8.39 -17.21
C LYS A 89 3.16 7.88 -16.65
N MET A 90 3.11 6.58 -16.38
CA MET A 90 1.90 5.90 -15.92
C MET A 90 1.66 6.09 -14.41
N LYS A 91 0.40 6.24 -14.01
CA LYS A 91 -0.02 6.06 -12.61
C LYS A 91 -0.34 4.59 -12.36
N MET A 92 -0.47 4.23 -11.09
CA MET A 92 -0.84 2.88 -10.66
C MET A 92 -2.21 2.44 -11.23
N SER A 93 -3.12 3.39 -11.47
CA SER A 93 -4.43 3.17 -12.10
C SER A 93 -4.35 2.88 -13.60
N ASP A 94 -3.29 3.32 -14.28
CA ASP A 94 -3.18 3.23 -15.75
C ASP A 94 -2.57 1.88 -16.20
N VAL A 95 -2.05 1.09 -15.26
CA VAL A 95 -1.38 -0.18 -15.53
C VAL A 95 -2.28 -1.16 -16.31
N GLN A 96 -3.59 -1.21 -15.99
CA GLN A 96 -4.53 -2.11 -16.67
C GLN A 96 -4.76 -1.72 -18.14
N CYS A 97 -4.91 -0.42 -18.43
CA CYS A 97 -4.89 0.08 -19.81
C CYS A 97 -3.59 -0.27 -20.54
N ALA A 98 -2.43 -0.08 -19.92
CA ALA A 98 -1.14 -0.42 -20.53
C ALA A 98 -1.04 -1.90 -20.88
N ILE A 99 -1.45 -2.80 -19.97
CA ILE A 99 -1.48 -4.25 -20.20
C ILE A 99 -2.43 -4.61 -21.35
N HIS A 100 -3.61 -3.99 -21.39
CA HIS A 100 -4.58 -4.21 -22.46
C HIS A 100 -3.99 -3.83 -23.83
N ILE A 101 -3.38 -2.66 -23.94
CA ILE A 101 -2.73 -2.20 -25.17
C ILE A 101 -1.55 -3.12 -25.54
N CYS A 102 -0.73 -3.54 -24.57
CA CYS A 102 0.36 -4.49 -24.80
C CYS A 102 -0.14 -5.86 -25.27
N SER A 103 -1.27 -6.33 -24.75
CA SER A 103 -1.89 -7.58 -25.19
C SER A 103 -2.33 -7.49 -26.66
N LEU A 104 -2.99 -6.40 -27.05
CA LEU A 104 -3.37 -6.18 -28.46
C LEU A 104 -2.16 -6.09 -29.39
N LEU A 105 -1.08 -5.42 -28.95
CA LEU A 105 0.16 -5.35 -29.71
C LEU A 105 0.82 -6.74 -29.84
N HIS A 106 0.89 -7.51 -28.76
CA HIS A 106 1.47 -8.85 -28.75
C HIS A 106 0.71 -9.85 -29.63
N GLN A 107 -0.62 -9.77 -29.60
CA GLN A 107 -1.51 -10.58 -30.43
C GLN A 107 -1.35 -10.29 -31.93
N ARG A 108 -0.95 -9.06 -32.28
CA ARG A 108 -0.84 -8.61 -33.67
C ARG A 108 0.57 -8.67 -34.24
N TYR A 109 1.58 -8.34 -33.45
CA TYR A 109 2.95 -8.13 -33.92
C TYR A 109 3.91 -9.09 -33.21
N ALA A 110 4.58 -9.96 -33.98
CA ALA A 110 5.48 -10.97 -33.44
C ALA A 110 6.68 -10.37 -32.68
N ASP A 111 7.23 -9.26 -33.19
CA ASP A 111 8.44 -8.64 -32.64
C ASP A 111 8.18 -7.78 -31.39
N PHE A 112 6.92 -7.62 -30.97
CA PHE A 112 6.56 -6.69 -29.91
C PHE A 112 7.08 -7.13 -28.54
N SER A 113 6.89 -8.38 -28.14
CA SER A 113 7.38 -8.88 -26.85
C SER A 113 8.91 -8.80 -26.75
N HIS A 114 9.62 -9.16 -27.82
CA HIS A 114 11.08 -9.05 -27.88
C HIS A 114 11.56 -7.60 -27.78
N SER A 115 10.94 -6.68 -28.53
CA SER A 115 11.27 -5.26 -28.46
C SER A 115 11.00 -4.66 -27.08
N LEU A 116 9.89 -5.05 -26.44
CA LEU A 116 9.49 -4.54 -25.13
C LEU A 116 10.41 -5.05 -24.01
N ILE A 117 10.77 -6.33 -24.02
CA ILE A 117 11.66 -6.87 -22.98
C ILE A 117 13.08 -6.32 -23.11
N ASP A 118 13.56 -6.05 -24.31
CA ASP A 118 14.84 -5.37 -24.53
C ASP A 118 14.83 -3.95 -23.94
N MET A 119 13.71 -3.23 -24.08
CA MET A 119 13.55 -1.91 -23.47
C MET A 119 13.47 -2.00 -21.93
N PHE A 120 12.81 -3.00 -21.36
CA PHE A 120 12.86 -3.25 -19.92
C PHE A 120 14.28 -3.56 -19.43
N ASN A 121 15.02 -4.43 -20.12
CA ASN A 121 16.39 -4.74 -19.76
C ASN A 121 17.27 -3.49 -19.81
N LYS A 122 17.14 -2.66 -20.86
CA LYS A 122 17.85 -1.37 -20.92
C LYS A 122 17.46 -0.47 -19.77
N TYR A 123 16.17 -0.29 -19.47
CA TYR A 123 15.71 0.61 -18.42
C TYR A 123 16.08 0.13 -17.00
N LEU A 124 15.78 -1.14 -16.68
CA LEU A 124 15.95 -1.71 -15.35
C LEU A 124 17.41 -2.10 -15.04
N LEU A 125 18.18 -2.51 -16.07
CA LEU A 125 19.60 -2.88 -15.92
C LEU A 125 20.56 -1.73 -16.27
N SER A 126 20.05 -0.51 -16.51
CA SER A 126 20.90 0.67 -16.68
C SER A 126 21.67 0.95 -15.39
N LYS A 127 22.94 0.51 -15.40
CA LYS A 127 23.99 0.73 -14.40
C LYS A 127 23.70 0.11 -13.04
N LYS A 128 24.26 -1.09 -12.83
CA LYS A 128 24.18 -1.89 -11.59
C LYS A 128 24.51 -1.13 -10.29
N ASP A 129 25.17 0.02 -10.38
CA ASP A 129 25.66 0.81 -9.24
C ASP A 129 25.00 2.20 -9.14
N GLU A 130 24.06 2.57 -10.02
CA GLU A 130 23.31 3.82 -9.88
C GLU A 130 22.07 3.64 -9.01
N LYS A 131 21.91 4.50 -8.00
CA LYS A 131 20.67 4.61 -7.23
C LYS A 131 19.51 4.87 -8.17
N ILE A 132 18.37 4.22 -7.91
CA ILE A 132 17.15 4.41 -8.70
C ILE A 132 16.75 5.88 -8.66
N SER A 133 16.89 6.59 -9.78
CA SER A 133 16.66 8.03 -9.87
C SER A 133 15.18 8.42 -9.68
N ASN A 134 14.26 7.55 -10.10
CA ASN A 134 12.82 7.78 -9.96
C ASN A 134 12.10 6.56 -9.38
N ALA A 135 12.14 6.45 -8.05
CA ALA A 135 11.49 5.36 -7.30
C ALA A 135 9.99 5.25 -7.58
N SER A 136 9.29 6.37 -7.82
CA SER A 136 7.85 6.37 -8.09
C SER A 136 7.49 5.74 -9.42
N LYS A 137 8.23 6.07 -10.50
CA LYS A 137 8.06 5.42 -11.80
C LYS A 137 8.46 3.94 -11.71
N TYR A 138 9.60 3.68 -11.09
CA TYR A 138 10.13 2.33 -10.93
C TYR A 138 9.14 1.39 -10.24
N ARG A 139 8.45 1.87 -9.19
CA ARG A 139 7.40 1.15 -8.48
C ARG A 139 6.26 0.71 -9.41
N VAL A 140 5.82 1.58 -10.32
CA VAL A 140 4.76 1.28 -11.29
C VAL A 140 5.28 0.32 -12.36
N ASP A 141 6.49 0.53 -12.87
CA ASP A 141 7.07 -0.29 -13.92
C ASP A 141 7.39 -1.72 -13.45
N LEU A 142 7.79 -1.90 -12.20
CA LEU A 142 8.02 -3.23 -11.62
C LEU A 142 6.71 -4.02 -11.49
N ARG A 143 5.62 -3.37 -11.07
CA ARG A 143 4.28 -3.97 -11.12
C ARG A 143 3.90 -4.32 -12.55
N PHE A 144 4.10 -3.38 -13.48
CA PHE A 144 3.76 -3.56 -14.88
C PHE A 144 4.50 -4.74 -15.51
N LEU A 145 5.79 -4.92 -15.22
CA LEU A 145 6.57 -6.09 -15.63
C LEU A 145 5.97 -7.40 -15.10
N GLY A 146 5.62 -7.45 -13.80
CA GLY A 146 4.95 -8.62 -13.22
C GLY A 146 3.63 -8.92 -13.91
N GLU A 147 2.80 -7.91 -14.14
CA GLU A 147 1.51 -8.11 -14.80
C GLU A 147 1.67 -8.55 -16.27
N LEU A 148 2.63 -8.03 -17.04
CA LEU A 148 2.90 -8.50 -18.41
C LEU A 148 3.25 -10.00 -18.46
N ILE A 149 3.94 -10.51 -17.45
CA ILE A 149 4.23 -11.94 -17.30
C ILE A 149 2.96 -12.69 -16.92
N ALA A 150 2.16 -12.18 -15.98
CA ALA A 150 0.91 -12.80 -15.54
C ALA A 150 -0.10 -12.93 -16.70
N TYR A 151 -0.25 -11.87 -17.48
CA TYR A 151 -1.09 -11.81 -18.68
C TYR A 151 -0.51 -12.54 -19.90
N GLY A 152 0.69 -13.12 -19.80
CA GLY A 152 1.28 -13.94 -20.88
C GLY A 152 1.80 -13.16 -22.08
N VAL A 153 1.96 -11.83 -21.98
CA VAL A 153 2.66 -11.04 -23.00
C VAL A 153 4.15 -11.41 -23.03
N PHE A 154 4.72 -11.62 -21.84
CA PHE A 154 6.01 -12.29 -21.70
C PHE A 154 5.82 -13.73 -21.28
N THR A 155 6.55 -14.62 -21.94
CA THR A 155 6.61 -16.01 -21.50
C THR A 155 7.32 -16.09 -20.15
N ALA A 156 7.05 -17.16 -19.39
CA ALA A 156 7.74 -17.40 -18.13
C ALA A 156 9.28 -17.51 -18.31
N LYS A 157 9.74 -17.98 -19.49
CA LYS A 157 11.16 -18.12 -19.80
C LYS A 157 11.85 -16.77 -19.98
N GLU A 158 11.15 -15.80 -20.54
CA GLU A 158 11.72 -14.49 -20.87
C GLU A 158 11.58 -13.51 -19.69
N GLY A 159 10.37 -13.42 -19.12
CA GLY A 159 10.08 -12.37 -18.13
C GLY A 159 10.51 -12.70 -16.70
N LEU A 160 10.42 -13.98 -16.27
CA LEU A 160 10.78 -14.34 -14.89
C LEU A 160 12.25 -14.06 -14.55
N PRO A 161 13.24 -14.34 -15.43
CA PRO A 161 14.63 -14.00 -15.13
C PRO A 161 14.83 -12.49 -14.91
N VAL A 162 14.17 -11.64 -15.71
CA VAL A 162 14.25 -10.18 -15.57
C VAL A 162 13.66 -9.74 -14.23
N LEU A 163 12.46 -10.21 -13.90
CA LEU A 163 11.79 -9.89 -12.64
C LEU A 163 12.59 -10.38 -11.42
N ALA A 164 13.07 -11.63 -11.46
CA ALA A 164 13.81 -12.23 -10.37
C ALA A 164 15.16 -11.54 -10.14
N ASN A 165 15.90 -11.24 -11.21
CA ASN A 165 17.13 -10.47 -11.12
C ASN A 165 16.86 -9.09 -10.51
N GLN A 166 15.76 -8.46 -10.89
CA GLN A 166 15.47 -7.12 -10.41
C GLN A 166 15.06 -7.07 -8.94
N LEU A 167 14.21 -8.00 -8.50
CA LEU A 167 13.90 -8.17 -7.07
C LEU A 167 15.18 -8.47 -6.28
N SER A 168 16.06 -9.31 -6.82
CA SER A 168 17.34 -9.64 -6.19
C SER A 168 18.23 -8.41 -6.02
N ILE A 169 18.34 -7.56 -7.05
CA ILE A 169 19.10 -6.29 -6.97
C ILE A 169 18.50 -5.39 -5.88
N LEU A 170 17.18 -5.19 -5.86
CA LEU A 170 16.51 -4.34 -4.86
C LEU A 170 16.78 -4.84 -3.44
N VAL A 171 16.57 -6.13 -3.19
CA VAL A 171 16.72 -6.73 -1.85
C VAL A 171 18.18 -6.74 -1.39
N ASN A 172 19.12 -7.03 -2.30
CA ASN A 172 20.53 -7.14 -1.91
C ASN A 172 21.24 -5.79 -1.78
N SER A 173 20.79 -4.76 -2.49
CA SER A 173 21.38 -3.41 -2.41
C SER A 173 20.83 -2.57 -1.26
N ASP A 174 19.74 -3.01 -0.61
CA ASP A 174 18.96 -2.19 0.33
C ASP A 174 18.84 -2.85 1.71
N ARG A 175 19.99 -3.17 2.31
CA ARG A 175 20.04 -3.93 3.58
C ARG A 175 20.09 -3.08 4.85
N ASP A 176 20.43 -1.79 4.73
CA ASP A 176 20.61 -0.90 5.87
C ASP A 176 19.52 0.18 5.89
N GLU A 177 19.49 1.08 4.89
CA GLU A 177 18.57 2.23 4.85
C GLU A 177 17.11 1.87 4.48
N HIS A 178 16.91 0.78 3.74
CA HIS A 178 15.60 0.30 3.28
C HIS A 178 14.81 1.30 2.40
N ASN A 179 15.51 2.03 1.52
CA ASN A 179 14.97 3.04 0.61
C ASN A 179 13.99 2.46 -0.43
N TYR A 180 14.10 1.16 -0.75
CA TYR A 180 13.28 0.48 -1.74
C TYR A 180 12.08 -0.23 -1.12
N LEU A 181 11.87 -0.13 0.19
CA LEU A 181 10.75 -0.74 0.90
C LEU A 181 9.38 -0.38 0.28
N PRO A 182 9.09 0.87 -0.11
CA PRO A 182 7.82 1.19 -0.78
C PRO A 182 7.64 0.52 -2.15
N ILE A 183 8.73 0.22 -2.85
CA ILE A 183 8.71 -0.51 -4.14
C ILE A 183 8.35 -1.98 -3.89
N ILE A 184 9.01 -2.60 -2.90
CA ILE A 184 8.77 -4.00 -2.51
C ILE A 184 7.35 -4.20 -1.99
N ILE A 185 6.86 -3.32 -1.10
CA ILE A 185 5.46 -3.34 -0.63
C ILE A 185 4.48 -3.28 -1.80
N SER A 186 4.72 -2.39 -2.77
CA SER A 186 3.86 -2.28 -3.94
C SER A 186 3.87 -3.54 -4.80
N PHE A 187 5.03 -4.18 -4.96
CA PHE A 187 5.12 -5.45 -5.67
C PHE A 187 4.33 -6.55 -4.94
N CYS A 188 4.54 -6.71 -3.64
CA CYS A 188 3.82 -7.69 -2.81
C CYS A 188 2.30 -7.46 -2.87
N LYS A 189 1.85 -6.20 -2.80
CA LYS A 189 0.42 -5.85 -2.83
C LYS A 189 -0.28 -6.20 -4.14
N HIS A 190 0.40 -6.03 -5.27
CA HIS A 190 -0.23 -6.14 -6.60
C HIS A 190 0.06 -7.45 -7.33
N CYS A 191 1.22 -8.04 -7.04
CA CYS A 191 1.73 -9.23 -7.74
C CYS A 191 2.10 -10.36 -6.76
N GLY A 192 2.13 -10.11 -5.44
CA GLY A 192 2.66 -11.06 -4.47
C GLY A 192 1.93 -12.40 -4.46
N ASP A 193 0.61 -12.40 -4.66
CA ASP A 193 -0.23 -13.60 -4.75
C ASP A 193 0.23 -14.54 -5.87
N ASP A 194 0.52 -14.00 -7.05
CA ASP A 194 1.00 -14.74 -8.22
C ASP A 194 2.40 -15.35 -8.03
N TYR A 195 3.33 -14.58 -7.45
CA TYR A 195 4.75 -14.92 -7.42
C TYR A 195 5.23 -15.59 -6.14
N THR A 196 4.59 -15.31 -5.01
CA THR A 196 4.96 -15.88 -3.71
C THR A 196 4.00 -16.96 -3.27
N GLY A 197 2.74 -16.90 -3.69
CA GLY A 197 1.67 -17.75 -3.18
C GLY A 197 1.34 -17.50 -1.69
N ILE A 198 1.76 -16.35 -1.14
CA ILE A 198 1.36 -15.91 0.19
C ILE A 198 0.06 -15.13 0.08
N LEU A 199 -0.85 -15.39 1.02
CA LEU A 199 -2.03 -14.59 1.24
C LEU A 199 -1.76 -13.62 2.40
N PRO A 200 -2.14 -12.34 2.31
CA PRO A 200 -1.95 -11.41 3.41
C PRO A 200 -2.62 -11.91 4.70
N ARG A 201 -1.90 -11.78 5.82
CA ARG A 201 -2.28 -12.30 7.14
C ARG A 201 -3.71 -11.96 7.52
N ARG A 202 -4.08 -10.68 7.40
CA ARG A 202 -5.43 -10.21 7.72
C ARG A 202 -6.50 -11.02 6.99
N PHE A 203 -6.31 -11.30 5.70
CA PHE A 203 -7.29 -12.05 4.91
C PHE A 203 -7.23 -13.55 5.17
N ARG A 204 -6.04 -14.12 5.46
CA ARG A 204 -5.91 -15.51 5.91
C ARG A 204 -6.69 -15.74 7.21
N LEU A 205 -6.46 -14.90 8.21
CA LEU A 205 -7.15 -14.99 9.51
C LEU A 205 -8.67 -14.81 9.37
N LEU A 206 -9.11 -13.83 8.58
CA LEU A 206 -10.54 -13.65 8.31
C LEU A 206 -11.13 -14.88 7.60
N SER A 207 -10.42 -15.46 6.63
CA SER A 207 -10.85 -16.67 5.92
C SER A 207 -11.04 -17.86 6.88
N GLU A 208 -10.11 -18.05 7.82
CA GLU A 208 -10.18 -19.07 8.87
C GLU A 208 -11.37 -18.84 9.82
N ILE A 209 -11.57 -17.61 10.29
CA ILE A 209 -12.66 -17.25 11.22
C ILE A 209 -14.03 -17.48 10.60
N TYR A 210 -14.21 -17.09 9.34
CA TYR A 210 -15.51 -17.16 8.66
C TYR A 210 -15.70 -18.43 7.81
N GLY A 211 -14.70 -19.31 7.74
CA GLY A 211 -14.73 -20.53 6.93
C GLY A 211 -14.93 -20.28 5.43
N MET A 212 -14.51 -19.11 4.92
CA MET A 212 -14.67 -18.73 3.51
C MET A 212 -13.35 -18.91 2.76
N GLU A 213 -13.32 -19.71 1.71
CA GLU A 213 -12.11 -19.95 0.92
C GLU A 213 -11.77 -18.74 0.02
N ILE A 214 -10.51 -18.32 0.03
CA ILE A 214 -10.00 -17.27 -0.86
C ILE A 214 -9.37 -17.93 -2.10
N PRO A 215 -9.79 -17.55 -3.32
CA PRO A 215 -9.19 -18.02 -4.56
C PRO A 215 -7.68 -17.77 -4.61
N LYS A 216 -6.93 -18.78 -5.05
CA LYS A 216 -5.46 -18.70 -5.18
C LYS A 216 -5.06 -18.62 -6.64
N SER A 217 -4.04 -17.82 -6.93
CA SER A 217 -3.44 -17.76 -8.25
C SER A 217 -2.81 -19.10 -8.64
N GLN A 218 -3.02 -19.50 -9.89
CA GLN A 218 -2.43 -20.69 -10.51
C GLN A 218 -1.32 -20.32 -11.52
N LEU A 219 -0.81 -19.08 -11.47
CA LEU A 219 0.20 -18.61 -12.43
C LEU A 219 1.49 -19.45 -12.39
N LEU A 220 1.97 -19.77 -11.18
CA LEU A 220 3.20 -20.50 -10.94
C LEU A 220 2.97 -21.67 -9.99
N HIS A 221 3.64 -22.80 -10.26
CA HIS A 221 3.68 -23.92 -9.34
C HIS A 221 4.35 -23.50 -8.00
N PRO A 222 3.91 -24.02 -6.84
CA PRO A 222 4.49 -23.68 -5.53
C PRO A 222 6.02 -23.75 -5.47
N ASP A 223 6.64 -24.73 -6.15
CA ASP A 223 8.11 -24.86 -6.19
C ASP A 223 8.79 -23.64 -6.82
N ARG A 224 8.17 -23.03 -7.84
CA ARG A 224 8.70 -21.83 -8.51
C ARG A 224 8.44 -20.57 -7.69
N GLN A 225 7.44 -20.58 -6.80
CA GLN A 225 7.15 -19.46 -5.91
C GLN A 225 8.12 -19.39 -4.72
N LYS A 226 8.70 -20.52 -4.32
CA LYS A 226 9.61 -20.62 -3.16
C LYS A 226 10.80 -19.66 -3.23
N GLY A 227 11.41 -19.47 -4.41
CA GLY A 227 12.54 -18.56 -4.57
C GLY A 227 12.19 -17.10 -4.29
N CYS A 228 11.08 -16.61 -4.86
CA CYS A 228 10.59 -15.26 -4.63
C CYS A 228 10.14 -15.07 -3.17
N ARG A 229 9.45 -16.07 -2.62
CA ARG A 229 9.02 -16.08 -1.21
C ARG A 229 10.20 -15.92 -0.25
N ASN A 230 11.26 -16.71 -0.43
CA ASN A 230 12.43 -16.64 0.44
C ASN A 230 13.14 -15.29 0.32
N LEU A 231 13.32 -14.79 -0.91
CA LEU A 231 13.95 -13.49 -1.15
C LEU A 231 13.23 -12.34 -0.41
N LEU A 232 11.90 -12.34 -0.45
CA LEU A 232 11.10 -11.30 0.22
C LEU A 232 11.09 -11.46 1.74
N LYS A 233 11.10 -12.70 2.26
CA LYS A 233 11.27 -12.97 3.69
C LYS A 233 12.65 -12.54 4.19
N ASP A 234 13.70 -12.77 3.42
CA ASP A 234 15.06 -12.32 3.74
C ASP A 234 15.13 -10.79 3.81
N TYR A 235 14.46 -10.09 2.89
CA TYR A 235 14.31 -8.62 2.95
C TYR A 235 13.51 -8.17 4.18
N PHE A 236 12.40 -8.84 4.50
CA PHE A 236 11.64 -8.54 5.71
C PHE A 236 12.48 -8.69 6.98
N ASN A 237 13.32 -9.72 7.05
CA ASN A 237 14.24 -9.92 8.16
C ASN A 237 15.29 -8.79 8.30
N SER A 238 15.75 -8.19 7.19
CA SER A 238 16.61 -7.00 7.27
C SER A 238 15.83 -5.76 7.74
N VAL A 239 14.59 -5.58 7.25
CA VAL A 239 13.70 -4.50 7.70
C VAL A 239 13.46 -4.59 9.22
N VAL A 240 13.17 -5.79 9.72
CA VAL A 240 12.98 -6.06 11.16
C VAL A 240 14.21 -5.66 11.98
N LYS A 241 15.41 -5.96 11.50
CA LYS A 241 16.66 -5.53 12.15
C LYS A 241 16.79 -4.01 12.18
N HIS A 242 16.46 -3.34 11.07
CA HIS A 242 16.50 -1.88 10.98
C HIS A 242 15.50 -1.23 11.93
N VAL A 243 14.22 -1.65 11.92
CA VAL A 243 13.18 -1.17 12.85
C VAL A 243 13.64 -1.36 14.30
N THR A 244 14.21 -2.52 14.63
CA THR A 244 14.69 -2.81 15.98
C THR A 244 15.87 -1.92 16.39
N SER A 245 16.81 -1.64 15.47
CA SER A 245 17.93 -0.71 15.74
C SER A 245 17.42 0.71 15.95
N SER A 246 16.57 1.20 15.05
CA SER A 246 15.99 2.55 15.14
C SER A 246 15.17 2.74 16.42
N HIS A 247 14.43 1.73 16.87
CA HIS A 247 13.72 1.78 18.15
C HIS A 247 14.69 1.92 19.34
N LYS A 248 15.78 1.14 19.35
CA LYS A 248 16.81 1.23 20.40
C LYS A 248 17.52 2.59 20.41
N GLU A 249 17.82 3.13 19.24
CA GLU A 249 18.41 4.46 19.08
C GLU A 249 17.47 5.55 19.60
N LEU A 250 16.19 5.50 19.25
CA LEU A 250 15.16 6.40 19.78
C LEU A 250 15.09 6.36 21.30
N LYS A 251 15.03 5.15 21.89
CA LYS A 251 15.03 4.98 23.35
C LYS A 251 16.30 5.51 24.01
N SER A 252 17.45 5.36 23.36
CA SER A 252 18.71 5.94 23.84
C SER A 252 18.66 7.48 23.83
N MET A 253 18.17 8.07 22.74
CA MET A 253 18.00 9.53 22.62
C MET A 253 17.01 10.07 23.66
N GLU A 254 15.89 9.40 23.87
CA GLU A 254 14.86 9.73 24.87
C GLU A 254 15.46 9.76 26.28
N ARG A 255 16.16 8.69 26.69
CA ARG A 255 16.83 8.62 28.00
C ARG A 255 17.90 9.69 28.17
N GLN A 256 18.67 10.00 27.12
CA GLN A 256 19.68 11.06 27.19
C GLN A 256 19.03 12.45 27.28
N ASN A 257 17.93 12.68 26.57
CA ASN A 257 17.15 13.92 26.65
C ASN A 257 16.57 14.10 28.05
N ARG A 258 16.00 13.05 28.66
CA ARG A 258 15.49 13.08 30.04
C ARG A 258 16.57 13.44 31.05
N LYS A 259 17.78 12.88 30.94
CA LYS A 259 18.93 13.23 31.79
C LYS A 259 19.38 14.68 31.64
N ILE A 260 19.39 15.21 30.43
CA ILE A 260 19.75 16.60 30.16
C ILE A 260 18.69 17.53 30.76
N MET A 261 17.41 17.19 30.59
CA MET A 261 16.31 17.95 31.19
C MET A 261 16.42 17.98 32.72
N GLN A 262 16.71 16.85 33.35
CA GLN A 262 16.89 16.76 34.81
C GLN A 262 18.12 17.54 35.32
N SER A 263 19.21 17.56 34.55
CA SER A 263 20.47 18.20 34.99
C SER A 263 20.58 19.68 34.65
N LYS A 264 19.98 20.13 33.54
CA LYS A 264 20.08 21.51 33.04
C LYS A 264 18.76 22.28 33.03
N GLY A 265 17.62 21.60 33.21
CA GLY A 265 16.28 22.20 33.14
C GLY A 265 15.77 22.51 31.72
N GLU A 266 16.64 22.39 30.71
CA GLU A 266 16.29 22.66 29.31
C GLU A 266 17.00 21.68 28.34
N ILE A 267 16.38 21.45 27.18
CA ILE A 267 16.96 20.72 26.05
C ILE A 267 17.08 21.67 24.88
N SER A 268 18.24 21.66 24.22
CA SER A 268 18.50 22.49 23.05
C SER A 268 17.51 22.23 21.91
N THR A 269 17.20 23.28 21.15
CA THR A 269 16.29 23.21 20.00
C THR A 269 16.76 22.19 18.96
N GLU A 270 18.04 22.20 18.60
CA GLU A 270 18.66 21.23 17.67
C GLU A 270 18.41 19.77 18.08
N ARG A 271 18.44 19.49 19.39
CA ARG A 271 18.29 18.14 19.92
C ARG A 271 16.82 17.71 19.98
N LYS A 272 15.90 18.65 20.20
CA LYS A 272 14.45 18.42 20.04
C LYS A 272 14.13 18.11 18.58
N GLU A 273 14.60 18.93 17.64
CA GLU A 273 14.39 18.73 16.20
C GLU A 273 14.95 17.39 15.71
N ALA A 274 16.16 17.01 16.14
CA ALA A 274 16.76 15.72 15.79
C ALA A 274 15.95 14.52 16.33
N PHE A 275 15.42 14.63 17.56
CA PHE A 275 14.57 13.60 18.15
C PHE A 275 13.22 13.49 17.43
N GLU A 276 12.58 14.61 17.11
CA GLU A 276 11.33 14.65 16.34
C GLU A 276 11.49 14.05 14.93
N GLN A 277 12.61 14.36 14.25
CA GLN A 277 12.95 13.76 12.95
C GLN A 277 13.14 12.25 13.06
N ALA A 278 13.86 11.78 14.08
CA ALA A 278 14.06 10.35 14.34
C ALA A 278 12.73 9.64 14.65
N CYS A 279 11.85 10.25 15.46
CA CYS A 279 10.50 9.75 15.73
C CYS A 279 9.69 9.60 14.44
N SER A 280 9.65 10.64 13.59
CA SER A 280 8.90 10.62 12.33
C SER A 280 9.44 9.56 11.36
N ALA A 281 10.77 9.42 11.26
CA ALA A 281 11.40 8.41 10.44
C ALA A 281 11.06 6.99 10.92
N PHE A 282 11.15 6.74 12.23
CA PHE A 282 10.80 5.46 12.82
C PHE A 282 9.32 5.10 12.63
N GLN A 283 8.40 6.04 12.84
CA GLN A 283 6.96 5.81 12.62
C GLN A 283 6.68 5.39 11.18
N LYS A 284 7.29 6.06 10.20
CA LYS A 284 7.15 5.71 8.77
C LYS A 284 7.73 4.33 8.47
N LEU A 285 8.90 4.02 9.00
CA LEU A 285 9.57 2.73 8.83
C LEU A 285 8.75 1.60 9.47
N SER A 286 8.32 1.77 10.71
CA SER A 286 7.53 0.79 11.47
C SER A 286 6.18 0.53 10.82
N SER A 287 5.47 1.57 10.39
CA SER A 287 4.22 1.43 9.63
C SER A 287 4.41 0.67 8.32
N SER A 288 5.48 0.97 7.57
CA SER A 288 5.81 0.27 6.33
C SER A 288 6.19 -1.20 6.59
N ALA A 289 6.93 -1.47 7.66
CA ALA A 289 7.30 -2.82 8.08
C ALA A 289 6.07 -3.64 8.47
N ALA A 290 5.10 -3.04 9.19
CA ALA A 290 3.83 -3.69 9.54
C ALA A 290 3.00 -4.05 8.29
N VAL A 291 2.96 -3.17 7.29
CA VAL A 291 2.31 -3.48 6.01
C VAL A 291 3.00 -4.65 5.30
N LEU A 292 4.34 -4.67 5.28
CA LEU A 292 5.07 -5.78 4.66
C LEU A 292 4.88 -7.09 5.44
N ALA A 293 4.83 -7.04 6.77
CA ALA A 293 4.56 -8.17 7.65
C ALA A 293 3.18 -8.80 7.35
N ASP A 294 2.13 -7.98 7.23
CA ASP A 294 0.80 -8.44 6.82
C ASP A 294 0.84 -9.12 5.44
N LEU A 295 1.47 -8.47 4.44
CA LEU A 295 1.54 -8.99 3.08
C LEU A 295 2.31 -10.32 2.96
N LEU A 296 3.31 -10.55 3.82
CA LEU A 296 4.15 -11.75 3.84
C LEU A 296 3.71 -12.79 4.88
N ASP A 297 2.66 -12.49 5.65
CA ASP A 297 2.18 -13.30 6.78
C ASP A 297 3.27 -13.59 7.82
N GLU A 298 4.08 -12.58 8.12
CA GLU A 298 5.17 -12.64 9.10
C GLU A 298 4.84 -11.83 10.35
N ASP A 299 5.47 -12.19 11.48
CA ASP A 299 5.33 -11.45 12.73
C ASP A 299 6.27 -10.24 12.77
N LEU A 300 5.74 -9.09 13.18
CA LEU A 300 6.57 -7.93 13.53
C LEU A 300 6.98 -8.05 15.00
N PRO A 301 8.24 -7.77 15.38
CA PRO A 301 8.63 -7.80 16.79
C PRO A 301 7.79 -6.82 17.61
N GLU A 302 7.37 -7.25 18.79
CA GLU A 302 6.80 -6.35 19.79
C GLU A 302 7.91 -5.47 20.38
N PHE A 303 7.66 -4.17 20.41
CA PHE A 303 8.54 -3.20 21.07
C PHE A 303 7.93 -2.88 22.43
N PRO A 304 8.52 -3.33 23.55
CA PRO A 304 7.98 -3.07 24.87
C PRO A 304 7.90 -1.57 25.10
N GLN A 305 6.72 -1.07 25.46
CA GLN A 305 6.60 0.25 26.06
C GLN A 305 7.21 0.14 27.48
N GLU A 306 8.19 0.98 27.79
CA GLU A 306 8.66 1.06 29.17
C GLU A 306 7.52 1.64 30.00
N GLU A 307 7.02 0.86 30.96
CA GLU A 307 6.23 1.41 32.06
C GLU A 307 7.11 2.45 32.74
N LEU A 308 6.78 3.72 32.51
CA LEU A 308 7.30 4.80 33.33
C LEU A 308 6.86 4.45 34.75
N ASN A 309 7.82 4.17 35.64
CA ASN A 309 7.55 4.21 37.07
C ASN A 309 6.94 5.58 37.35
N ASP A 310 5.63 5.59 37.58
CA ASP A 310 4.83 6.73 37.94
C ASP A 310 5.27 7.19 39.32
N ASP A 311 6.36 7.96 39.36
CA ASP A 311 6.76 8.67 40.56
C ASP A 311 5.91 9.93 40.67
N GLY A 312 4.60 9.71 40.89
CA GLY A 312 3.61 10.62 41.50
C GLY A 312 3.55 12.06 41.00
N SER A 313 4.06 12.36 39.83
CA SER A 313 4.12 13.72 39.30
C SER A 313 3.33 13.75 38.00
N ASN A 314 2.14 14.34 38.08
CA ASN A 314 1.28 14.72 36.94
C ASN A 314 1.99 15.80 36.08
N VAL A 315 3.21 15.52 35.62
CA VAL A 315 3.93 16.34 34.67
C VAL A 315 3.51 15.84 33.30
N PHE A 316 2.83 16.73 32.56
CA PHE A 316 2.56 16.57 31.14
C PHE A 316 3.83 16.06 30.43
N ASP A 317 3.77 14.86 29.86
CA ASP A 317 4.95 14.17 29.32
C ASP A 317 5.33 14.75 27.96
N ILE A 318 5.99 15.91 28.00
CA ILE A 318 6.52 16.65 26.83
C ILE A 318 7.47 15.78 25.97
N PHE A 319 7.94 14.65 26.50
CA PHE A 319 8.92 13.79 25.83
C PHE A 319 8.34 12.61 25.08
N ASN A 320 7.04 12.33 25.24
CA ASN A 320 6.40 11.20 24.59
C ASN A 320 5.25 11.63 23.64
N PRO A 321 5.56 12.26 22.49
CA PRO A 321 4.56 12.62 21.49
C PRO A 321 3.84 11.41 20.87
N MET A 322 4.29 10.17 21.14
CA MET A 322 3.56 8.95 20.78
C MET A 322 2.33 8.72 21.65
N LYS A 323 2.37 9.12 22.93
CA LYS A 323 1.25 8.94 23.86
C LYS A 323 0.04 9.76 23.40
N ASP A 324 0.26 11.00 22.95
CA ASP A 324 -0.82 11.89 22.50
C ASP A 324 -1.44 11.48 21.15
N ALA A 325 -0.75 10.65 20.34
CA ALA A 325 -1.28 10.14 19.08
C ALA A 325 -2.16 8.89 19.26
N GLU A 326 -1.96 8.12 20.33
CA GLU A 326 -2.72 6.90 20.63
C GLU A 326 -4.03 7.15 21.41
N PHE A 327 -4.25 8.36 21.94
CA PHE A 327 -5.49 8.72 22.67
C PHE A 327 -6.61 9.33 21.81
N GLN A 328 -6.56 9.23 20.48
CA GLN A 328 -7.65 9.71 19.61
C GLN A 328 -8.75 8.67 19.32
N TYR A 329 -8.71 7.48 19.92
CA TYR A 329 -9.73 6.45 19.71
C TYR A 329 -10.14 5.69 20.96
N ASP A 330 -10.15 6.36 22.11
CA ASP A 330 -11.02 5.93 23.21
C ASP A 330 -11.92 7.11 23.57
N GLY A 331 -13.23 6.87 23.46
CA GLY A 331 -14.21 7.87 23.86
C GLY A 331 -13.97 8.22 25.32
N ASP A 332 -13.87 9.52 25.58
CA ASP A 332 -14.48 10.19 26.74
C ASP A 332 -13.56 10.89 27.75
N LYS A 333 -12.30 11.26 27.42
CA LYS A 333 -11.47 12.06 28.36
C LYS A 333 -10.70 13.28 27.82
N THR A 334 -10.89 13.71 26.58
CA THR A 334 -10.18 14.89 26.05
C THR A 334 -11.06 15.86 25.23
N LEU A 335 -12.38 15.83 25.41
CA LEU A 335 -13.26 16.75 24.67
C LEU A 335 -13.22 18.19 25.21
N PHE A 336 -12.89 18.37 26.49
CA PHE A 336 -12.90 19.67 27.17
C PHE A 336 -11.50 20.05 27.63
N GLU A 337 -11.13 21.31 27.45
CA GLU A 337 -9.79 21.83 27.77
C GLU A 337 -9.53 21.89 29.28
N ASP A 338 -10.59 21.98 30.09
CA ASP A 338 -10.56 22.03 31.55
C ASP A 338 -11.91 21.59 32.16
N ASP A 339 -11.91 21.31 33.46
CA ASP A 339 -13.10 20.85 34.20
C ASP A 339 -14.20 21.92 34.31
N ASP A 340 -13.88 23.22 34.28
CA ASP A 340 -14.91 24.28 34.31
C ASP A 340 -15.66 24.33 32.97
N THR A 341 -14.94 24.20 31.85
CA THR A 341 -15.51 24.10 30.50
C THR A 341 -16.39 22.86 30.38
N ARG A 342 -15.96 21.72 30.92
CA ARG A 342 -16.78 20.50 31.01
C ARG A 342 -18.05 20.73 31.82
N CYS A 343 -17.94 21.33 33.00
CA CYS A 343 -19.06 21.58 33.90
C CYS A 343 -20.12 22.47 33.26
N PHE A 344 -19.72 23.47 32.45
CA PHE A 344 -20.64 24.35 31.72
C PHE A 344 -21.51 23.63 30.69
N TYR A 345 -20.96 22.64 29.96
CA TYR A 345 -21.69 21.90 28.94
C TYR A 345 -22.42 20.66 29.47
N GLU A 346 -21.93 20.06 30.55
CA GLU A 346 -22.56 18.87 31.15
C GLU A 346 -23.58 19.21 32.25
N THR A 347 -23.42 20.33 32.94
CA THR A 347 -24.35 20.74 34.00
C THR A 347 -25.42 21.65 33.42
N LEU A 348 -26.54 21.05 33.02
CA LEU A 348 -27.70 21.81 32.57
C LEU A 348 -28.27 22.66 33.73
N PRO A 349 -28.44 23.98 33.55
CA PRO A 349 -29.02 24.83 34.59
C PRO A 349 -30.47 24.42 34.87
N ASP A 350 -30.87 24.44 36.15
CA ASP A 350 -32.25 24.14 36.56
C ASP A 350 -33.21 25.21 36.03
N LEU A 351 -33.85 24.92 34.91
CA LEU A 351 -34.81 25.82 34.26
C LEU A 351 -36.01 26.16 35.14
N ARG A 352 -36.33 25.36 36.18
CA ARG A 352 -37.39 25.69 37.15
C ARG A 352 -37.02 26.87 38.04
N ALA A 353 -35.73 27.09 38.30
CA ALA A 353 -35.25 28.20 39.13
C ALA A 353 -35.21 29.53 38.36
N PHE A 354 -35.12 29.49 37.02
CA PHE A 354 -34.94 30.68 36.18
C PHE A 354 -36.20 31.17 35.47
N ILE A 355 -37.29 30.40 35.50
CA ILE A 355 -38.48 30.71 34.72
C ILE A 355 -39.68 30.86 35.66
N PRO A 356 -40.45 31.98 35.58
CA PRO A 356 -41.60 32.21 36.44
C PRO A 356 -42.59 31.04 36.39
N GLY A 357 -42.96 30.50 37.55
CA GLY A 357 -43.77 29.28 37.68
C GLY A 357 -45.16 29.31 37.03
N ILE A 358 -45.60 30.46 36.50
CA ILE A 358 -46.80 30.58 35.66
C ILE A 358 -46.63 29.88 34.31
N LEU A 359 -45.42 29.75 33.78
CA LEU A 359 -45.17 29.27 32.41
C LEU A 359 -45.13 27.74 32.26
N TYR A 360 -45.08 26.98 33.37
CA TYR A 360 -45.00 25.50 33.33
C TYR A 360 -46.04 24.78 34.18
N ARG A 361 -46.99 25.52 34.78
CA ARG A 361 -48.07 24.94 35.62
C ARG A 361 -48.98 23.98 34.87
N ASP A 362 -49.12 24.14 33.56
CA ASP A 362 -50.02 23.31 32.74
C ASP A 362 -49.37 21.98 32.31
N SER A 363 -48.05 21.84 32.47
CA SER A 363 -47.28 20.64 32.11
C SER A 363 -47.24 19.58 33.24
N GLU A 364 -47.48 20.00 34.48
CA GLU A 364 -47.51 19.11 35.65
C GLU A 364 -48.92 18.60 35.89
N ASN A 365 -49.36 17.59 35.13
CA ASN A 365 -50.47 16.75 35.57
C ASN A 365 -50.47 15.33 34.95
N VAL A 366 -50.48 14.35 35.87
CA VAL A 366 -50.91 12.95 35.78
C VAL A 366 -49.91 11.88 35.29
N THR A 367 -49.19 11.27 36.25
CA THR A 367 -49.36 9.84 36.61
C THR A 367 -48.73 9.50 37.98
N SER A 368 -49.64 9.27 38.92
CA SER A 368 -49.67 8.39 40.11
C SER A 368 -48.40 7.79 40.74
N LYS A 369 -48.31 8.05 42.06
CA LYS A 369 -47.59 7.30 43.11
C LYS A 369 -47.95 5.81 43.12
N ASP A 370 -46.96 4.94 43.17
CA ASP A 370 -46.72 3.94 44.25
C ASP A 370 -45.47 3.09 43.90
N ASP A 371 -44.80 2.59 44.94
CA ASP A 371 -43.52 1.83 44.95
C ASP A 371 -42.27 2.70 44.68
N LEU A 372 -41.47 3.11 45.67
CA LEU A 372 -40.71 2.25 46.58
C LEU A 372 -40.39 3.03 47.88
N LYS A 373 -40.98 2.60 48.99
CA LYS A 373 -40.35 2.72 50.32
C LYS A 373 -39.51 1.46 50.55
N ASN A 374 -38.38 1.62 51.23
CA ASN A 374 -37.32 0.66 51.58
C ASN A 374 -36.21 0.60 50.52
N ALA A 375 -34.94 0.94 50.78
CA ALA A 375 -34.20 0.94 52.03
C ALA A 375 -33.14 2.05 52.06
N ASP A 376 -33.11 2.76 53.18
CA ASP A 376 -31.99 3.57 53.66
C ASP A 376 -31.28 2.77 54.76
N THR A 377 -29.97 2.59 54.64
CA THR A 377 -28.94 2.37 55.71
C THR A 377 -27.60 2.29 54.96
N GLY A 378 -26.72 3.30 54.97
CA GLY A 378 -25.66 3.55 55.99
C GLY A 378 -24.50 2.56 55.81
N LEU A 379 -23.20 2.90 55.79
CA LEU A 379 -22.38 4.01 56.31
C LEU A 379 -20.99 3.93 55.66
N GLU A 380 -20.32 5.07 55.48
CA GLU A 380 -18.85 5.16 55.58
C GLU A 380 -18.48 5.28 57.07
N GLU A 381 -17.53 4.45 57.51
CA GLU A 381 -16.34 4.83 58.28
C GLU A 381 -15.16 3.99 57.79
#